data_AF-A0A2N2G469-F1
#
_entry.id   AF-A0A2N2G469-F1
#
_cell.length_a   1.000
_cell.length_b   1.000
_cell.length_c   1.000
_cell.angle_alpha   90.00
_cell.angle_beta   90.00
_cell.angle_gamma   90.00
#
_symmetry.space_group_name_H-M   'P 1'
#
loop_
_entity.id
_entity.type
_entity.pdbx_description
1 polymer ?
#
loop_
_entity_poly.entity_id
_entity_poly.type
_entity_poly.pdbx_seq_one_letter_code
_entity_poly.pdbx_strand_id
1 'polypeptide(L)'
;MITDFWLHPALILIVGAFILPFLPKWLKRPYLVIVPTLAFLDVLSMQGQHGTFGVVRFLDWYLTFGRVDGLSMVFAYIMTLMCIIGTIYGLHVEDDFQHVAAWLYVA
;
A
#
# COMPACT_ATOMS: atom_id res chain seq x y z
N MET A 1 7.82 17.25 -18.23
CA MET A 1 7.65 15.97 -18.94
C MET A 1 6.68 15.16 -18.12
N ILE A 2 5.54 14.80 -18.71
CA ILE A 2 4.43 14.13 -18.04
C ILE A 2 4.69 12.62 -18.09
N THR A 3 5.09 12.09 -16.95
CA THR A 3 4.67 10.76 -16.51
C THR A 3 4.12 10.95 -15.11
N ASP A 4 2.92 11.54 -15.03
CA ASP A 4 2.13 11.77 -13.81
C ASP A 4 1.53 10.46 -13.25
N PHE A 5 2.16 9.32 -13.51
CA PHE A 5 1.72 8.05 -12.96
C PHE A 5 2.34 7.90 -11.56
N TRP A 6 1.71 8.55 -10.59
CA TRP A 6 1.97 8.32 -9.18
C TRP A 6 0.87 7.42 -8.62
N LEU A 7 1.27 6.24 -8.18
CA LEU A 7 0.41 5.31 -7.47
C LEU A 7 0.69 5.48 -5.97
N HIS A 8 -0.36 5.60 -5.16
CA HIS A 8 -0.19 5.64 -3.70
C HIS A 8 -0.10 4.19 -3.18
N PRO A 9 0.89 3.83 -2.33
CA PRO A 9 1.06 2.46 -1.83
C PRO A 9 -0.19 1.89 -1.15
N ALA A 10 -0.95 2.74 -0.45
CA ALA A 10 -2.25 2.39 0.14
C ALA A 10 -3.24 1.80 -0.86
N LEU A 11 -3.26 2.27 -2.12
CA LEU A 11 -4.17 1.74 -3.13
C LEU A 11 -3.87 0.27 -3.45
N ILE A 12 -2.58 -0.10 -3.46
CA ILE A 12 -2.17 -1.50 -3.65
C ILE A 12 -2.72 -2.36 -2.51
N LEU A 13 -2.62 -1.87 -1.27
CA LEU A 13 -3.11 -2.58 -0.08
C LEU A 13 -4.65 -2.64 -0.03
N ILE A 14 -5.36 -1.55 -0.33
CA ILE A 14 -6.83 -1.49 -0.32
C ILE A 14 -7.41 -2.40 -1.40
N VAL A 15 -6.91 -2.30 -2.63
CA VAL A 15 -7.33 -3.18 -3.73
C VAL A 15 -6.94 -4.63 -3.43
N GLY A 16 -5.75 -4.83 -2.86
CA GLY A 16 -5.27 -6.11 -2.38
C GLY A 16 -6.24 -6.77 -1.39
N ALA A 17 -6.63 -6.01 -0.38
CA ALA A 17 -7.54 -6.43 0.68
C ALA A 17 -8.94 -6.73 0.14
N PHE A 18 -9.42 -5.91 -0.80
CA PHE A 18 -10.72 -6.13 -1.43
C PHE A 18 -10.76 -7.42 -2.25
N ILE A 19 -9.69 -7.75 -2.98
CA ILE A 19 -9.65 -8.94 -3.84
C ILE A 19 -9.45 -10.23 -3.01
N LEU A 20 -8.68 -10.17 -1.90
CA LEU A 20 -8.31 -11.33 -1.07
C LEU A 20 -9.43 -12.36 -0.80
N PRO A 21 -10.64 -11.98 -0.31
CA PRO A 21 -11.70 -12.94 0.01
C PRO A 21 -12.27 -13.68 -1.21
N PHE A 22 -12.06 -13.14 -2.41
CA PHE A 22 -12.55 -13.73 -3.67
C PHE A 22 -11.55 -14.73 -4.29
N LEU A 23 -10.33 -14.86 -3.74
CA LEU A 23 -9.31 -15.76 -4.28
C LEU A 23 -9.51 -17.23 -3.89
N PRO A 24 -9.19 -18.19 -4.79
CA PRO A 24 -9.15 -19.61 -4.45
C PRO A 24 -7.98 -19.91 -3.50
N LYS A 25 -8.14 -20.92 -2.62
CA LYS A 25 -7.16 -21.26 -1.58
C LYS A 25 -5.72 -21.45 -2.07
N TRP A 26 -5.53 -22.01 -3.27
CA TRP A 26 -4.17 -22.22 -3.81
C TRP A 26 -3.43 -20.90 -4.12
N LEU A 27 -4.16 -19.83 -4.43
CA LEU A 27 -3.58 -18.56 -4.87
C LEU A 27 -3.42 -17.58 -3.69
N LYS A 28 -4.09 -17.82 -2.56
CA LYS A 28 -4.02 -16.96 -1.38
C LYS A 28 -2.61 -16.83 -0.81
N ARG A 29 -1.87 -17.93 -0.64
CA ARG A 29 -0.50 -17.88 -0.08
C ARG A 29 0.46 -16.98 -0.86
N PRO A 30 0.66 -17.16 -2.18
CA PRO A 30 1.52 -16.26 -2.93
C PRO A 30 0.94 -14.84 -2.98
N TYR A 31 -0.38 -14.69 -3.05
CA TYR A 31 -1.04 -13.39 -3.05
C TYR A 31 -0.78 -12.58 -1.77
N LEU A 32 -0.87 -13.24 -0.60
CA LEU A 32 -0.59 -12.64 0.71
C LEU A 32 0.83 -12.08 0.79
N VAL A 33 1.80 -12.68 0.09
CA VAL A 33 3.19 -12.16 0.07
C VAL A 33 3.36 -11.08 -0.99
N ILE A 34 2.76 -11.26 -2.17
CA ILE A 34 2.93 -10.35 -3.31
C ILE A 34 2.36 -8.96 -3.00
N VAL A 35 1.16 -8.85 -2.44
CA VAL A 35 0.49 -7.56 -2.18
C VAL A 35 1.33 -6.60 -1.31
N PRO A 36 1.74 -6.96 -0.08
CA PRO A 36 2.55 -6.07 0.74
C PRO A 36 3.96 -5.84 0.16
N THR A 37 4.49 -6.82 -0.59
CA THR A 37 5.77 -6.65 -1.31
C THR A 37 5.66 -5.59 -2.41
N LEU A 38 4.58 -5.60 -3.19
CA LEU A 38 4.32 -4.58 -4.21
C LEU A 38 4.15 -3.20 -3.58
N ALA A 39 3.45 -3.08 -2.45
CA ALA A 39 3.33 -1.81 -1.72
C ALA A 39 4.70 -1.29 -1.25
N PHE A 40 5.59 -2.15 -0.76
CA PHE A 40 6.95 -1.77 -0.40
C PHE A 40 7.81 -1.35 -1.61
N LEU A 41 7.69 -2.07 -2.73
CA LEU A 41 8.37 -1.70 -3.98
C LEU A 41 7.89 -0.33 -4.51
N ASP A 42 6.61 -0.02 -4.34
CA ASP A 42 6.03 1.28 -4.67
C ASP A 42 6.66 2.39 -3.80
N VAL A 43 6.76 2.18 -2.48
CA VAL A 43 7.49 3.10 -1.58
C VAL A 43 8.96 3.26 -2.00
N LEU A 44 9.65 2.18 -2.35
CA LEU A 44 11.03 2.26 -2.85
C LEU A 44 11.14 3.10 -4.12
N SER A 45 10.14 3.02 -5.01
CA SER A 45 10.12 3.80 -6.27
C SER A 45 9.95 5.30 -6.03
N MET A 46 9.31 5.68 -4.92
CA MET A 46 9.11 7.08 -4.51
C MET A 46 10.38 7.70 -3.92
N GLN A 47 11.40 6.91 -3.61
CA GLN A 47 12.64 7.40 -3.05
C GLN A 47 13.32 8.42 -4.00
N GLY A 48 13.64 9.60 -3.45
CA GLY A 48 14.25 10.69 -4.21
C GLY A 48 13.25 11.55 -5.00
N GLN A 49 11.97 11.16 -5.06
CA GLN A 49 10.90 11.92 -5.71
C GLN A 49 10.14 12.78 -4.68
N HIS A 50 10.80 13.82 -4.16
CA HIS A 50 10.14 14.73 -3.21
C HIS A 50 9.12 15.62 -3.92
N GLY A 51 7.92 15.74 -3.36
CA GLY A 51 6.87 16.57 -3.94
C GLY A 51 5.47 16.24 -3.44
N THR A 52 4.49 16.94 -4.02
CA THR A 52 3.08 16.65 -3.83
C THR A 52 2.50 16.07 -5.11
N PHE A 53 1.75 14.99 -4.97
CA PHE A 53 1.16 14.22 -6.07
C PHE A 53 -0.35 14.13 -5.90
N GLY A 54 -1.06 13.97 -7.01
CA GLY A 54 -2.53 13.93 -7.01
C GLY A 54 -3.12 15.16 -6.34
N VAL A 55 -2.79 16.36 -6.81
CA VAL A 55 -3.38 17.59 -6.27
C VAL A 55 -4.65 17.91 -7.04
N VAL A 56 -5.79 17.89 -6.37
CA VAL A 56 -7.10 18.21 -6.95
C VAL A 56 -7.63 19.49 -6.30
N ARG A 57 -7.96 20.49 -7.12
CA ARG A 57 -8.66 21.67 -6.62
C ARG A 57 -10.13 21.33 -6.43
N PHE A 58 -10.61 21.45 -5.21
CA PHE A 58 -12.01 21.23 -4.85
C PHE A 58 -12.51 22.45 -4.08
N LEU A 59 -13.48 23.15 -4.66
CA LEU A 59 -13.91 24.48 -4.19
C LEU A 59 -12.70 25.45 -4.12
N ASP A 60 -12.51 26.09 -2.97
CA ASP A 60 -11.36 26.97 -2.68
C ASP A 60 -10.18 26.24 -2.02
N TRP A 61 -10.24 24.90 -1.95
CA TRP A 61 -9.21 24.07 -1.34
C TRP A 61 -8.39 23.29 -2.38
N TYR A 62 -7.15 23.00 -2.01
CA TYR A 62 -6.30 22.04 -2.73
C TYR A 62 -6.22 20.76 -1.91
N LEU A 63 -6.84 19.68 -2.41
CA LEU A 63 -6.70 18.35 -1.83
C LEU A 63 -5.43 17.73 -2.40
N THR A 64 -4.47 17.43 -1.51
CA THR A 64 -3.24 16.73 -1.85
C THR A 64 -3.38 15.28 -1.42
N PHE A 65 -3.49 14.37 -2.38
CA PHE A 65 -3.63 12.94 -2.09
C PHE A 65 -2.29 12.28 -1.74
N GLY A 66 -1.16 12.86 -2.15
CA GLY A 66 0.17 12.34 -1.83
C GLY A 66 1.16 13.44 -1.53
N ARG A 67 1.92 13.28 -0.45
CA ARG A 67 3.10 14.10 -0.18
C ARG A 67 4.29 13.21 0.17
N VAL A 68 5.35 13.34 -0.62
CA VAL A 68 6.61 12.61 -0.45
C VAL A 68 7.65 13.59 0.05
N ASP A 69 8.03 13.41 1.31
CA ASP A 69 9.09 14.14 1.99
C ASP A 69 9.89 13.16 2.86
N GLY A 70 11.00 13.63 3.43
CA GLY A 70 11.89 12.76 4.22
C GLY A 70 11.19 12.10 5.41
N LEU A 71 10.22 12.77 6.04
CA LEU A 71 9.50 12.21 7.17
C LEU A 71 8.44 11.20 6.71
N SER A 72 7.65 11.54 5.69
CA SER A 72 6.64 10.62 5.16
C SER A 72 7.25 9.33 4.61
N MET A 73 8.44 9.40 3.99
CA MET A 73 9.20 8.23 3.54
C MET A 73 9.61 7.29 4.68
N VAL A 74 10.06 7.83 5.82
CA VAL A 74 10.41 7.00 6.99
C VAL A 74 9.19 6.22 7.48
N PHE A 75 8.03 6.87 7.60
CA PHE A 75 6.80 6.20 7.98
C PHE A 75 6.34 5.17 6.93
N ALA A 76 6.39 5.52 5.64
CA ALA A 76 6.02 4.63 4.57
C ALA A 76 6.86 3.34 4.59
N TYR A 77 8.17 3.45 4.80
CA TYR A 77 9.05 2.28 4.95
C TYR A 77 8.70 1.43 6.16
N ILE A 78 8.53 2.03 7.34
CA ILE A 78 8.23 1.28 8.56
C ILE A 78 6.91 0.52 8.41
N MET A 79 5.87 1.21 7.93
CA MET A 79 4.52 0.66 7.80
C MET A 79 4.48 -0.49 6.79
N THR A 80 5.06 -0.31 5.59
CA THR A 80 5.08 -1.35 4.57
C THR A 80 5.97 -2.55 4.94
N LEU A 81 7.11 -2.31 5.61
CA LEU A 81 7.97 -3.40 6.10
C LEU A 81 7.27 -4.21 7.21
N MET A 82 6.62 -3.54 8.17
CA MET A 82 5.82 -4.22 9.19
C MET A 82 4.65 -4.99 8.57
N CYS A 83 4.03 -4.46 7.51
CA CYS A 83 2.98 -5.16 6.78
C CYS A 83 3.49 -6.47 6.15
N ILE A 84 4.67 -6.45 5.53
CA ILE A 84 5.30 -7.67 4.98
C ILE A 84 5.53 -8.69 6.11
N ILE A 85 6.19 -8.27 7.19
CA ILE A 85 6.55 -9.16 8.30
C ILE A 85 5.28 -9.74 8.96
N GLY A 86 4.30 -8.89 9.25
CA GLY A 86 3.03 -9.28 9.85
C GLY A 86 2.23 -10.24 8.97
N THR A 87 2.23 -10.01 7.65
CA THR A 87 1.53 -10.89 6.71
C THR A 87 2.24 -12.25 6.58
N ILE A 88 3.59 -12.26 6.54
CA ILE A 88 4.37 -13.50 6.54
C ILE A 88 4.11 -14.31 7.81
N TYR A 89 4.13 -13.66 8.97
CA TYR A 89 3.79 -14.29 10.24
C TYR A 89 2.36 -14.85 10.22
N GLY A 90 1.41 -14.07 9.71
CA GLY A 90 0.01 -14.44 9.60
C GLY A 90 -0.31 -15.49 8.53
N LEU A 91 0.64 -16.02 7.75
CA LEU A 91 0.35 -17.02 6.70
C LEU A 91 -0.33 -18.30 7.21
N HIS A 92 -0.26 -18.56 8.52
CA HIS A 92 -0.98 -19.66 9.18
C HIS A 92 -2.44 -19.33 9.49
N VAL A 93 -2.86 -18.07 9.41
CA VAL A 93 -4.22 -17.61 9.67
C VAL A 93 -5.05 -17.83 8.42
N GLU A 94 -6.09 -18.67 8.53
CA GLU A 94 -6.97 -19.00 7.41
C GLU A 94 -8.08 -17.98 7.16
N ASP A 95 -8.37 -17.12 8.15
CA ASP A 95 -9.40 -16.10 8.07
C ASP A 95 -8.90 -14.89 7.26
N ASP A 96 -9.45 -14.76 6.04
CA ASP A 96 -9.07 -13.69 5.12
C ASP A 96 -9.34 -12.30 5.72
N PHE A 97 -10.39 -12.14 6.53
CA PHE A 97 -10.79 -10.83 7.03
C PHE A 97 -9.78 -10.25 8.03
N GLN A 98 -9.00 -11.09 8.70
CA GLN A 98 -7.90 -10.64 9.55
C GLN A 98 -6.77 -10.02 8.72
N HIS A 99 -6.45 -10.62 7.57
CA HIS A 99 -5.49 -10.07 6.61
C HIS A 99 -6.02 -8.80 5.94
N VAL A 100 -7.30 -8.77 5.56
CA VAL A 100 -7.97 -7.57 5.03
C VAL A 100 -7.87 -6.42 6.03
N ALA A 101 -8.23 -6.65 7.29
CA ALA A 101 -8.16 -5.63 8.34
C ALA A 101 -6.72 -5.14 8.57
N ALA A 102 -5.75 -6.06 8.59
CA ALA A 102 -4.33 -5.71 8.73
C ALA A 102 -3.83 -4.83 7.58
N TRP A 103 -4.19 -5.15 6.33
CA TRP A 103 -3.78 -4.35 5.18
C TRP A 103 -4.48 -2.99 5.12
N LEU A 104 -5.77 -2.92 5.45
CA LEU A 104 -6.50 -1.64 5.52
C LEU A 104 -6.02 -0.75 6.66
N TYR A 105 -5.49 -1.32 7.74
CA TYR A 105 -4.87 -0.56 8.82
C TYR A 105 -3.54 0.09 8.39
N VAL A 106 -2.77 -0.59 7.53
CA VAL A 106 -1.49 -0.09 7.02
C VAL A 106 -1.67 0.93 5.89
N ALA A 107 -2.69 0.73 5.05
CA ALA A 107 -3.02 1.58 3.91
C ALA A 107 -3.34 3.02 4.32
#